data_AF-A0A945SKS4-F1
#
_entry.id   AF-A0A945SKS4-F1
#
_cell.length_a   1.000
_cell.length_b   1.000
_cell.length_c   1.000
_cell.angle_alpha   90.00
_cell.angle_beta   90.00
_cell.angle_gamma   90.00
#
_symmetry.space_group_name_H-M   'P 1'
#
loop_
_entity.id
_entity.type
_entity.pdbx_description
1 polymer ?
#
loop_
_entity_poly.entity_id
_entity_poly.type
_entity_poly.pdbx_seq_one_letter_code
_entity_poly.pdbx_strand_id
1 'polypeptide(L)' 'MNPFKLLFAIFIFIPIIEVYLLIQVGSWIGVVPTVLLVITTAMMGVSMLKSQGLSTLMDAQRSLASGQVPAFQL' A
#
# COMPACT_ATOMS: atom_id res chain seq x y z
N MET A 1 -19.50 0.49 15.23
CA MET A 1 -19.48 -0.09 13.86
C MET A 1 -18.49 -1.24 13.86
N ASN A 2 -18.89 -2.46 13.46
CA ASN A 2 -18.01 -3.62 13.58
C ASN A 2 -16.80 -3.43 12.63
N PRO A 3 -15.55 -3.54 13.11
CA PRO A 3 -14.35 -3.26 12.31
C PRO A 3 -14.28 -4.12 11.04
N PHE A 4 -14.78 -5.35 11.12
CA PHE A 4 -14.89 -6.24 9.97
C PHE A 4 -15.80 -5.69 8.85
N LYS A 5 -16.95 -5.10 9.21
CA LYS A 5 -17.86 -4.50 8.23
C LYS A 5 -17.24 -3.25 7.58
N LEU A 6 -16.47 -2.49 8.33
CA LEU A 6 -15.76 -1.31 7.83
C LEU A 6 -14.66 -1.71 6.83
N LEU A 7 -13.81 -2.69 7.17
CA LEU A 7 -12.76 -3.19 6.27
C LEU A 7 -13.34 -3.77 4.99
N PHE A 8 -14.44 -4.53 5.09
CA PHE A 8 -15.13 -5.08 3.94
C PHE A 8 -15.69 -3.97 3.02
N ALA A 9 -16.29 -2.92 3.60
CA ALA A 9 -16.75 -1.77 2.83
C ALA A 9 -15.59 -1.07 2.12
N ILE A 10 -14.49 -0.78 2.83
CA ILE A 10 -13.30 -0.14 2.25
C ILE A 10 -12.74 -0.96 1.10
N PHE A 11 -12.63 -2.28 1.26
CA PHE A 11 -12.10 -3.18 0.23
C PHE A 11 -12.94 -3.20 -1.05
N ILE A 12 -14.25 -2.97 -0.96
CA ILE A 12 -15.14 -2.88 -2.12
C ILE A 12 -15.12 -1.47 -2.73
N PHE A 13 -15.27 -0.43 -1.90
CA PHE A 13 -15.43 0.93 -2.40
C PHE A 13 -14.14 1.53 -2.94
N ILE A 14 -12.98 1.21 -2.35
CA ILE A 14 -11.69 1.73 -2.84
C ILE A 14 -11.45 1.35 -4.32
N PRO A 15 -11.50 0.06 -4.71
CA PRO A 15 -11.28 -0.32 -6.11
C PRO A 15 -12.29 0.29 -7.08
N ILE A 16 -13.56 0.44 -6.66
CA ILE A 16 -14.59 1.07 -7.50
C ILE A 16 -14.22 2.53 -7.78
N ILE A 17 -13.83 3.27 -6.75
CA ILE A 17 -13.41 4.67 -6.86
C ILE A 17 -12.11 4.79 -7.68
N GLU A 18 -11.17 3.88 -7.47
CA GLU A 18 -9.90 3.83 -8.20
C GLU A 18 -10.11 3.66 -9.71
N VAL A 19 -10.93 2.69 -10.12
CA VAL A 19 -11.24 2.45 -11.54
C VAL A 19 -11.96 3.67 -12.15
N TYR A 20 -12.90 4.28 -11.43
CA TYR A 20 -13.55 5.51 -11.89
C TYR A 20 -12.55 6.65 -12.12
N LEU A 21 -11.62 6.86 -11.19
CA LEU A 21 -10.56 7.86 -11.33
C LEU A 21 -9.64 7.57 -12.52
N LEU A 22 -9.23 6.32 -12.71
CA LEU A 22 -8.37 5.94 -13.85
C LEU A 22 -9.06 6.19 -15.18
N ILE A 23 -10.36 5.93 -15.29
CA ILE A 23 -11.15 6.25 -16.49
C ILE A 23 -11.21 7.77 -16.69
N GLN A 24 -11.47 8.54 -15.64
CA GLN A 24 -11.58 9.99 -15.72
C GLN A 24 -10.24 10.62 -16.14
N VAL A 25 -9.14 10.25 -15.49
CA VAL A 25 -7.79 10.72 -15.87
C VAL A 25 -7.42 10.23 -17.27
N GLY A 26 -7.70 8.97 -17.59
CA GLY A 26 -7.50 8.40 -18.92
C GLY A 26 -8.23 9.16 -20.03
N SER A 27 -9.40 9.71 -19.74
CA SER A 27 -10.15 10.55 -20.70
C SER A 27 -9.56 11.95 -20.88
N TRP A 28 -8.80 12.46 -19.91
CA TRP A 28 -8.21 13.81 -19.94
C TRP A 28 -6.83 13.84 -20.60
N ILE A 29 -5.98 12.87 -20.29
CA ILE A 29 -4.58 12.83 -20.75
C ILE A 29 -4.27 11.65 -21.68
N GLY A 30 -5.18 10.69 -21.82
CA GLY A 30 -5.00 9.47 -22.60
C GLY A 30 -4.57 8.26 -21.78
N VAL A 31 -4.75 7.07 -22.35
CA VAL A 31 -4.52 5.79 -21.65
C VAL A 31 -3.03 5.56 -21.37
N VAL A 32 -2.16 5.77 -22.36
CA VAL A 32 -0.71 5.52 -22.23
C VAL A 32 -0.08 6.32 -21.07
N PRO A 33 -0.24 7.66 -20.96
CA PRO A 33 0.32 8.40 -19.84
C PRO A 33 -0.32 8.02 -18.50
N THR A 34 -1.61 7.67 -18.47
CA THR A 34 -2.28 7.18 -17.24
C THR A 34 -1.66 5.88 -16.75
N VAL A 35 -1.40 4.92 -17.64
CA VAL A 35 -0.72 3.66 -17.29
C VAL A 35 0.70 3.92 -16.80
N LEU A 36 1.45 4.82 -17.45
CA LEU A 36 2.79 5.19 -17.00
C LEU A 36 2.76 5.82 -15.60
N LEU A 37 1.76 6.66 -15.30
CA LEU A 37 1.57 7.23 -13.96
C LEU A 37 1.35 6.12 -12.92
N VAL A 38 0.45 5.16 -13.18
CA VAL A 38 0.18 4.03 -12.28
C VAL A 38 1.43 3.18 -12.05
N ILE A 39 2.20 2.88 -13.09
CA ILE A 39 3.46 2.14 -12.96
C ILE A 39 4.44 2.93 -12.10
N THR A 40 4.59 4.24 -12.35
CA THR A 40 5.51 5.09 -11.61
C THR A 40 5.14 5.18 -10.13
N THR A 41 3.85 5.33 -9.80
CA THR A 41 3.38 5.35 -8.41
C THR A 41 3.56 4.00 -7.74
N ALA A 42 3.31 2.89 -8.43
CA ALA A 42 3.56 1.55 -7.92
C ALA A 42 5.06 1.32 -7.63
N MET A 43 5.96 1.74 -8.52
CA MET A 43 7.40 1.66 -8.31
C MET A 43 7.85 2.46 -7.08
N MET A 44 7.33 3.68 -6.91
CA MET A 44 7.60 4.49 -5.73
C MET A 44 7.12 3.80 -4.45
N GLY A 45 5.88 3.28 -4.44
CA GLY A 45 5.33 2.54 -3.31
C GLY A 45 6.16 1.31 -2.94
N VAL A 46 6.56 0.50 -3.93
CA VAL A 46 7.43 -0.67 -3.71
C VAL A 46 8.79 -0.26 -3.15
N SER A 47 9.37 0.85 -3.62
CA SER A 47 10.65 1.36 -3.10
C SER A 47 10.54 1.73 -1.62
N MET A 48 9.46 2.43 -1.25
CA MET A 48 9.18 2.80 0.15
C MET A 48 8.90 1.59 1.03
N LEU A 49 8.15 0.60 0.53
CA LEU A 49 7.90 -0.65 1.24
C LEU A 49 9.19 -1.45 1.46
N LYS A 50 10.09 -1.46 0.47
CA LYS A 50 11.39 -2.13 0.62
C LYS A 50 12.26 -1.46 1.68
N SER A 51 12.34 -0.12 1.69
CA SER A 51 13.17 0.59 2.67
C SER A 51 12.63 0.47 4.09
N GLN A 52 11.32 0.62 4.29
CA GLN A 52 10.69 0.51 5.60
C GLN A 52 10.58 -0.95 6.07
N GLY A 53 10.13 -1.84 5.20
CA GLY A 53 9.94 -3.25 5.51
C GLY A 53 11.25 -3.94 5.90
N LEU A 54 12.37 -3.64 5.23
CA LEU A 54 13.66 -4.21 5.60
C LEU A 54 14.13 -3.74 6.98
N SER A 55 13.93 -2.46 7.31
CA SER A 55 14.23 -1.93 8.65
C SER A 55 13.41 -2.65 9.72
N THR A 56 12.09 -2.77 9.52
CA THR A 56 11.20 -3.47 10.46
C THR A 56 11.59 -4.93 10.65
N LEU A 57 11.99 -5.62 9.58
CA LEU A 57 12.48 -7.00 9.66
C LEU A 57 13.80 -7.09 10.44
N MET A 58 14.75 -6.19 10.21
CA MET A 58 16.02 -6.14 10.94
C MET A 58 15.80 -5.88 12.43
N ASP A 59 14.90 -4.96 12.77
CA ASP A 59 14.58 -4.65 14.16
C ASP A 59 13.88 -5.84 14.84
N ALA A 60 12.95 -6.50 14.15
CA ALA A 60 12.34 -7.74 14.63
C ALA A 60 13.38 -8.85 14.87
N GLN A 61 14.35 -9.02 13.97
CA GLN A 61 15.44 -9.99 14.15
C GLN A 61 16.33 -9.65 15.35
N ARG A 62 16.66 -8.38 15.57
CA ARG A 62 17.45 -7.92 16.74
C ARG A 62 16.71 -8.17 18.05
N SER A 63 15.41 -7.90 18.10
CA SER A 63 14.57 -8.23 19.26
C SER A 63 14.57 -9.73 19.55
N LEU A 64 14.37 -10.57 18.53
CA LEU A 64 14.42 -12.04 18.68
C LEU A 64 15.80 -12.53 19.16
N ALA A 65 16.88 -12.00 18.60
CA ALA A 65 18.25 -12.35 18.98
C ALA A 65 18.58 -11.97 20.43
N SER A 66 17.93 -10.94 20.97
CA SER A 66 18.07 -10.52 22.38
C SER A 66 17.11 -11.23 23.34
N GLY A 67 16.36 -12.24 22.87
CA GLY A 67 15.39 -12.97 23.68
C GLY A 67 14.11 -12.18 23.99
N GLN A 68 13.93 -11.02 23.37
CA GLN A 68 12.73 -10.19 23.49
C GLN A 68 11.73 -10.58 22.40
N VAL A 69 10.47 -10.75 22.77
CA VAL A 69 9.41 -10.97 21.79
C VAL A 69 9.24 -9.67 20.99
N PRO A 70 9.31 -9.69 19.64
CA PRO A 70 9.13 -8.48 18.84
C PRO A 70 7.73 -7.91 19.09
N ALA A 71 7.65 -6.84 19.87
CA ALA A 71 6.43 -6.07 20.00
C ALA A 71 6.36 -5.14 18.79
N PHE A 72 5.27 -5.24 18.02
CA PHE A 72 4.89 -4.17 17.11
C PHE A 72 4.76 -2.89 17.97
N GLN A 73 5.71 -1.97 17.85
CA GLN A 73 5.52 -0.62 18.39
C GLN A 73 4.43 0.02 17.53
N LEU A 74 3.21 0.12 18.08
CA LEU A 74 2.08 0.83 17.50
C LEU A 74 2.21 2.34 17.76
#